data_AF-A0A379FLF8-F1
#
_entry.id   AF-A0A379FLF8-F1
#
_cell.length_a   1.000
_cell.length_b   1.000
_cell.length_c   1.000
_cell.angle_alpha   90.00
_cell.angle_beta   90.00
_cell.angle_gamma   90.00
#
_symmetry.space_group_name_H-M   'P 1'
#
loop_
_entity.id
_entity.type
_entity.pdbx_description
1 polymer ?
#
loop_
_entity_poly.entity_id
_entity_poly.type
_entity_poly.pdbx_seq_one_letter_code
_entity_poly.pdbx_strand_id
1 'polypeptide(L)'
;MRKINSPPPGGVLLISDENKPLVDSIPGASFNELSPLQRWQELQRLSNLLINTPFNIEGVITSLSVDANGTLQIVLHEEPNAKVVSQYIRSAIFILFLLVCALLNGSLIVLRVLNNKKRLRNITEYYDKCFEANPPSYRR
;
A
#
# COMPACT_ATOMS: atom_id res chain seq x y z
N MET A 1 35.41 1.61 -16.28
CA MET A 1 35.23 1.91 -14.84
C MET A 1 35.78 0.73 -14.04
N ARG A 2 36.77 0.96 -13.18
CA ARG A 2 37.48 -0.09 -12.44
C ARG A 2 36.64 -0.49 -11.20
N LYS A 3 36.08 -1.70 -11.17
CA LYS A 3 35.39 -2.26 -9.99
C LYS A 3 36.47 -2.60 -8.95
N ILE A 4 36.57 -1.78 -7.92
CA ILE A 4 37.69 -1.81 -6.94
C ILE A 4 37.51 -2.94 -5.90
N ASN A 5 36.36 -3.62 -5.88
CA ASN A 5 36.08 -4.76 -4.98
C ASN A 5 35.38 -5.87 -5.76
N SER A 6 36.15 -6.62 -6.56
CA SER A 6 35.65 -7.88 -7.13
C SER A 6 35.95 -8.99 -6.13
N PRO A 7 34.97 -9.82 -5.74
CA PRO A 7 35.24 -10.94 -4.84
C PRO A 7 36.25 -11.91 -5.48
N PRO A 8 36.99 -12.67 -4.66
CA PRO A 8 37.90 -13.69 -5.16
C PRO A 8 37.16 -14.70 -6.05
N PRO A 9 37.85 -15.33 -7.03
CA PRO A 9 37.26 -16.30 -7.94
C PRO A 9 36.61 -17.45 -7.14
N GLY A 10 35.34 -17.76 -7.46
CA GLY A 10 34.50 -18.70 -6.70
C GLY A 10 33.66 -18.08 -5.58
N GLY A 11 33.74 -16.76 -5.36
CA GLY A 11 32.85 -16.04 -4.44
C GLY A 11 31.40 -15.97 -4.94
N VAL A 12 30.47 -15.75 -4.01
CA VAL A 12 29.06 -15.50 -4.32
C VAL A 12 28.77 -14.01 -4.13
N LEU A 13 28.10 -13.40 -5.10
CA LEU A 13 27.67 -12.02 -5.04
C LEU A 13 26.14 -11.99 -5.06
N LEU A 14 25.55 -11.42 -4.01
CA LEU A 14 24.09 -11.28 -3.87
C LEU A 14 23.70 -9.87 -4.30
N ILE A 15 22.82 -9.76 -5.29
CA ILE A 15 22.31 -8.47 -5.80
C ILE A 15 20.78 -8.46 -5.68
N SER A 16 20.22 -7.38 -5.14
CA SER A 16 18.78 -7.16 -5.17
C SER A 16 18.38 -6.69 -6.56
N ASP A 17 17.37 -7.31 -7.17
CA ASP A 17 16.78 -6.85 -8.43
C ASP A 17 16.08 -5.49 -8.27
N GLU A 18 15.61 -5.19 -7.05
CA GLU A 18 14.84 -3.98 -6.75
C GLU A 18 15.72 -2.78 -6.39
N ASN A 19 17.05 -2.92 -6.52
CA ASN A 19 18.05 -1.92 -6.12
C ASN A 19 17.93 -1.48 -4.64
N LYS A 20 17.22 -2.28 -3.82
CA LYS A 20 17.07 -2.08 -2.39
C LYS A 20 18.28 -2.62 -1.65
N PRO A 21 18.72 -1.98 -0.55
CA PRO A 21 19.77 -2.54 0.29
C PRO A 21 19.29 -3.87 0.87
N LEU A 22 19.98 -4.96 0.53
CA LEU A 22 19.70 -6.31 1.06
C LEU A 22 20.04 -6.46 2.55
N VAL A 23 20.63 -5.43 3.14
CA VAL A 23 21.02 -5.38 4.55
C VAL A 23 20.22 -4.26 5.18
N ASP A 24 19.43 -4.61 6.20
CA ASP A 24 18.81 -3.64 7.08
C ASP A 24 19.91 -2.74 7.62
N SER A 25 19.89 -1.48 7.18
CA SER A 25 20.91 -0.52 7.55
C SER A 25 20.86 -0.34 9.06
N ILE A 26 21.92 -0.76 9.76
CA ILE A 26 22.06 -0.51 11.20
C ILE A 26 21.89 1.01 11.36
N PRO A 27 20.94 1.48 12.19
CA PRO A 27 20.71 2.91 12.35
C PRO A 27 22.03 3.58 12.72
N GLY A 28 22.56 4.37 11.78
CA GLY A 28 23.82 5.05 11.98
C GLY A 28 23.65 6.07 13.10
N ALA A 29 24.28 5.83 14.25
CA ALA A 29 24.53 6.89 15.20
C ALA A 29 25.21 8.04 14.44
N SER A 30 24.80 9.29 14.69
CA SER A 30 25.38 10.47 14.04
C SER A 30 26.89 10.53 14.31
N PHE A 31 27.70 10.01 13.40
CA PHE A 31 29.16 9.99 13.52
C PHE A 31 29.78 11.39 13.55
N ASN A 32 29.01 12.39 13.10
CA ASN A 32 29.43 13.78 13.02
C ASN A 32 29.53 14.45 14.39
N GLU A 33 28.76 13.98 15.39
CA GLU A 33 28.74 14.58 16.73
C GLU A 33 29.75 13.93 17.71
N LEU A 34 30.38 12.82 17.30
CA LEU A 34 31.31 12.06 18.14
C LEU A 34 32.74 12.61 18.09
N SER A 35 33.44 12.56 19.23
CA SER A 35 34.89 12.80 19.27
C SER A 35 35.65 11.74 18.45
N PRO A 36 36.87 12.04 17.96
CA PRO A 36 37.64 11.10 17.13
C PRO A 36 37.87 9.73 17.78
N LEU A 37 38.10 9.69 19.10
CA LEU A 37 38.29 8.44 19.84
C LEU A 37 36.99 7.62 19.91
N GLN A 38 35.86 8.27 20.19
CA GLN A 38 34.55 7.61 20.22
C GLN A 38 34.16 7.10 18.84
N ARG A 39 34.46 7.85 17.79
CA ARG A 39 34.21 7.43 16.40
C ARG A 39 35.00 6.15 16.05
N TRP A 40 36.26 6.06 16.46
CA TRP A 40 37.06 4.85 16.26
C TRP A 40 36.48 3.64 16.99
N GLN A 41 36.05 3.83 18.25
CA GLN A 41 35.42 2.77 19.04
C GLN A 41 34.10 2.29 18.42
N GLU A 42 33.25 3.20 17.94
CA GLU A 42 32.02 2.84 17.22
C GLU A 42 32.32 2.11 15.91
N LEU A 43 33.32 2.53 15.14
CA LEU A 43 33.73 1.81 13.92
C LEU A 43 34.21 0.39 14.23
N GLN A 44 35.00 0.22 15.30
CA GLN A 44 35.46 -1.10 15.73
C GLN A 44 34.28 -1.97 16.20
N ARG A 45 33.32 -1.38 16.91
CA ARG A 45 32.09 -2.06 17.34
C ARG A 45 31.25 -2.50 16.14
N LEU A 46 31.08 -1.64 15.15
CA LEU A 46 30.33 -1.94 13.93
C LEU A 46 31.03 -2.99 13.09
N SER A 47 32.35 -2.89 12.90
CA SER A 47 33.14 -3.91 12.20
C SER A 47 32.98 -5.28 12.86
N ASN A 48 33.13 -5.35 14.18
CA ASN A 48 32.91 -6.59 14.93
C ASN A 48 31.48 -7.10 14.81
N LEU A 49 30.49 -6.21 14.80
CA LEU A 49 29.09 -6.59 14.62
C LEU A 49 28.89 -7.17 13.21
N LEU A 50 29.36 -6.51 12.16
CA LEU A 50 29.26 -6.99 10.76
C LEU A 50 29.95 -8.33 10.53
N ILE A 51 31.09 -8.57 11.17
CA ILE A 51 31.84 -9.83 11.03
C ILE A 51 31.13 -11.00 11.73
N ASN A 52 30.46 -10.73 12.85
CA ASN A 52 29.84 -11.78 13.69
C ASN A 52 28.32 -11.90 13.51
N THR A 53 27.67 -10.99 12.77
CA THR A 53 26.25 -11.13 12.45
C THR A 53 26.06 -12.19 11.38
N PRO A 54 25.34 -13.28 11.66
CA PRO A 54 24.92 -14.19 10.62
C PRO A 54 23.98 -13.45 9.67
N PHE A 55 24.34 -13.40 8.38
CA PHE A 55 23.46 -12.91 7.33
C PHE A 55 22.50 -14.03 6.95
N ASN A 56 21.22 -13.89 7.31
CA ASN A 56 20.16 -14.71 6.78
C ASN A 56 19.41 -13.88 5.72
N ILE A 57 19.34 -14.38 4.49
CA ILE A 57 18.64 -13.71 3.40
C ILE A 57 17.62 -14.70 2.86
N GLU A 58 16.35 -14.39 3.06
CA GLU A 58 15.20 -15.16 2.59
C GLU A 58 14.60 -14.44 1.38
N GLY A 59 14.38 -15.16 0.27
CA GLY A 59 13.85 -14.58 -0.96
C GLY A 59 13.75 -15.61 -2.09
N VAL A 60 13.03 -15.27 -3.16
CA VAL A 60 12.87 -16.14 -4.32
C VAL A 60 14.04 -15.91 -5.29
N ILE A 61 14.75 -16.97 -5.66
CA ILE A 61 15.83 -16.92 -6.65
C ILE A 61 15.20 -16.68 -8.03
N THR A 62 15.41 -15.49 -8.60
CA THR A 62 14.85 -15.13 -9.92
C THR A 62 15.85 -15.35 -11.06
N SER A 63 17.15 -15.25 -10.80
CA SER A 63 18.17 -15.62 -11.78
C SER A 63 19.50 -16.02 -11.14
N LEU A 64 20.21 -16.92 -11.83
CA LEU A 64 21.56 -17.38 -11.53
C LEU A 64 22.42 -17.09 -12.75
N SER A 65 23.42 -16.22 -12.63
CA SER A 65 24.37 -15.95 -13.72
C SER A 65 25.80 -16.09 -13.22
N VAL A 66 26.68 -16.62 -14.06
CA VAL A 66 28.10 -16.79 -13.73
C VAL A 66 28.87 -15.78 -14.57
N ASP A 67 29.58 -14.88 -13.90
CA ASP A 67 30.43 -13.89 -14.57
C ASP A 67 31.68 -14.56 -15.16
N ALA A 68 32.37 -13.90 -16.10
CA ALA A 68 33.58 -14.38 -16.77
C ALA A 68 34.74 -14.74 -15.81
N ASN A 69 34.67 -14.29 -14.56
CA ASN A 69 35.62 -14.61 -13.48
C ASN A 69 35.19 -15.77 -12.56
N GLY A 70 34.12 -16.50 -12.89
CA GLY A 70 33.63 -17.64 -12.11
C GLY A 70 32.88 -17.25 -10.83
N THR A 71 32.43 -16.00 -10.70
CA THR A 71 31.60 -15.53 -9.59
C THR A 71 30.13 -15.84 -9.87
N LEU A 72 29.46 -16.51 -8.94
CA LEU A 72 28.02 -16.79 -9.04
C LEU A 72 27.25 -15.56 -8.56
N GLN A 73 26.49 -14.96 -9.46
CA GLN A 73 25.53 -13.91 -9.17
C GLN A 73 24.17 -14.55 -8.94
N ILE A 74 23.61 -14.35 -7.74
CA ILE A 74 22.27 -14.79 -7.39
C ILE A 74 21.43 -13.53 -7.22
N VAL A 75 20.42 -13.39 -8.07
CA VAL A 75 19.44 -12.29 -7.99
C VAL A 75 18.26 -12.79 -7.16
N LEU A 76 17.98 -12.08 -6.07
CA LEU A 76 16.87 -12.39 -5.17
C LEU A 76 15.77 -11.35 -5.32
N HIS A 77 14.54 -11.84 -5.45
CA HIS A 77 13.33 -11.04 -5.34
C HIS A 77 12.77 -11.22 -3.92
N GLU A 78 12.50 -10.09 -3.25
CA GLU A 78 11.96 -10.05 -1.90
C GLU A 78 10.57 -10.72 -1.91
N GLU A 79 10.38 -11.76 -1.07
CA GLU A 79 9.09 -12.43 -1.01
C GLU A 79 8.07 -11.44 -0.43
N PRO A 80 6.92 -11.21 -1.11
CA PRO A 80 5.98 -10.19 -0.68
C PRO A 80 5.47 -10.52 0.72
N ASN A 81 5.85 -9.68 1.68
CA ASN A 81 5.52 -9.82 3.10
C ASN A 81 4.03 -10.15 3.27
N ALA A 82 3.70 -11.38 3.70
CA ALA A 82 2.32 -11.87 3.78
C ALA A 82 1.38 -10.92 4.57
N LYS A 83 1.94 -10.10 5.46
CA LYS A 83 1.22 -9.04 6.19
C LYS A 83 0.65 -7.97 5.26
N VAL A 84 1.38 -7.49 4.25
CA VAL A 84 0.84 -6.49 3.31
C VAL A 84 -0.29 -7.08 2.48
N VAL A 85 -0.15 -8.33 2.01
CA VAL A 85 -1.21 -9.02 1.25
C VAL A 85 -2.49 -9.14 2.09
N SER A 86 -2.36 -9.52 3.37
CA SER A 86 -3.50 -9.61 4.28
C SER A 86 -4.21 -8.25 4.51
N GLN A 87 -3.44 -7.15 4.56
CA GLN A 87 -3.99 -5.81 4.75
C GLN A 87 -4.77 -5.33 3.51
N TYR A 88 -4.28 -5.66 2.31
CA TYR A 88 -5.00 -5.37 1.07
C TYR A 88 -6.32 -6.14 0.97
N ILE A 89 -6.32 -7.43 1.31
CA ILE A 89 -7.54 -8.26 1.31
C ILE A 89 -8.58 -7.68 2.28
N ARG A 90 -8.14 -7.33 3.51
CA ARG A 90 -9.03 -6.72 4.51
C ARG A 90 -9.61 -5.39 4.02
N SER A 91 -8.78 -4.53 3.43
CA SER A 91 -9.21 -3.23 2.91
C SER A 91 -10.19 -3.38 1.73
N ALA A 92 -9.92 -4.32 0.82
CA ALA A 92 -10.78 -4.59 -0.32
C ALA A 92 -12.19 -5.06 0.10
N ILE A 93 -12.28 -5.99 1.05
CA ILE A 93 -13.56 -6.47 1.60
C ILE A 93 -14.32 -5.33 2.26
N PHE A 94 -13.62 -4.48 3.04
CA PHE A 94 -14.24 -3.34 3.70
C PHE A 94 -14.81 -2.32 2.71
N ILE A 95 -14.06 -1.99 1.65
CA ILE A 95 -14.54 -1.09 0.59
C ILE A 95 -15.76 -1.68 -0.11
N LEU A 96 -15.75 -2.98 -0.42
CA LEU A 96 -16.88 -3.65 -1.05
C LEU A 96 -18.13 -3.60 -0.15
N PHE A 97 -17.97 -3.83 1.15
CA PHE A 97 -19.06 -3.71 2.12
C PHE A 97 -19.64 -2.29 2.16
N LEU A 98 -18.79 -1.27 2.23
CA LEU A 98 -19.23 0.13 2.21
C LEU A 98 -19.96 0.49 0.92
N LEU A 99 -19.51 -0.03 -0.22
CA LEU A 99 -20.13 0.20 -1.51
C LEU A 99 -21.54 -0.41 -1.55
N VAL A 100 -21.71 -1.63 -1.05
CA VAL A 100 -23.04 -2.27 -0.93
C VAL A 100 -23.95 -1.44 -0.01
N CYS A 101 -23.46 -1.02 1.15
CA CYS A 101 -24.23 -0.15 2.04
C CYS A 101 -24.63 1.17 1.36
N ALA A 102 -23.72 1.81 0.64
CA ALA A 102 -23.98 3.05 -0.07
C ALA A 102 -25.05 2.87 -1.17
N LEU A 103 -24.98 1.77 -1.94
CA LEU A 103 -25.97 1.46 -2.97
C LEU A 103 -27.34 1.18 -2.37
N LEU A 104 -27.42 0.37 -1.31
CA LEU A 104 -28.68 0.07 -0.63
C LEU A 104 -29.31 1.34 -0.07
N ASN A 105 -28.56 2.13 0.71
CA ASN A 105 -29.06 3.37 1.28
C ASN A 105 -29.43 4.40 0.20
N GLY A 106 -28.60 4.54 -0.83
CA GLY A 106 -28.89 5.40 -1.98
C GLY A 106 -30.18 5.00 -2.69
N SER A 107 -30.38 3.71 -2.96
CA SER A 107 -31.60 3.20 -3.60
C SER A 107 -32.85 3.46 -2.76
N LEU A 108 -32.78 3.29 -1.43
CA LEU A 108 -33.87 3.57 -0.51
C LEU A 108 -34.22 5.07 -0.48
N ILE A 109 -33.22 5.94 -0.50
CA ILE A 109 -33.43 7.40 -0.57
C ILE A 109 -34.12 7.78 -1.88
N VAL A 110 -33.64 7.26 -3.02
CA VAL A 110 -34.22 7.52 -4.34
C VAL A 110 -35.69 7.05 -4.36
N LEU A 111 -35.96 5.83 -3.92
CA LEU A 111 -37.32 5.29 -3.87
C LEU A 111 -38.23 6.13 -2.96
N ARG A 112 -37.72 6.57 -1.80
CA ARG A 112 -38.45 7.46 -0.88
C ARG A 112 -38.80 8.79 -1.55
N VAL A 113 -37.87 9.40 -2.26
CA VAL A 113 -38.09 10.67 -2.96
C VAL A 113 -39.10 10.50 -4.10
N LEU A 114 -38.99 9.44 -4.90
CA LEU A 114 -39.93 9.15 -5.98
C LEU A 114 -41.35 8.93 -5.45
N ASN A 115 -41.48 8.15 -4.38
CA ASN A 115 -42.78 7.91 -3.74
C ASN A 115 -43.36 9.20 -3.16
N ASN A 116 -42.55 10.04 -2.51
CA ASN A 116 -43.00 11.34 -2.00
C ASN A 116 -43.45 12.28 -3.13
N LYS A 117 -42.72 12.34 -4.26
CA LYS A 117 -43.12 13.10 -5.44
C LYS A 117 -44.45 12.59 -6.02
N LYS A 118 -44.61 11.27 -6.14
CA LYS A 118 -45.85 10.65 -6.60
C LYS A 118 -47.03 10.99 -5.69
N ARG A 119 -46.82 10.94 -4.37
CA ARG A 119 -47.84 11.30 -3.37
C ARG A 119 -48.23 12.77 -3.49
N LEU A 120 -47.28 13.68 -3.60
CA LEU A 120 -47.55 15.11 -3.72
C LEU A 120 -48.36 15.40 -4.99
N ARG A 121 -47.98 14.83 -6.14
CA ARG A 121 -48.73 14.98 -7.39
C ARG A 121 -50.18 14.51 -7.26
N ASN A 122 -50.41 13.37 -6.62
CA ASN A 122 -51.76 12.83 -6.41
C ASN A 122 -52.61 13.74 -5.51
N ILE A 123 -52.00 14.36 -4.50
CA ILE A 123 -52.67 15.33 -3.63
C ILE A 123 -53.04 16.59 -4.43
N THR A 124 -52.10 17.15 -5.19
CA THR A 124 -52.34 18.32 -6.04
C THR A 124 -53.47 18.06 -7.02
N GLU A 125 -53.44 16.93 -7.74
CA GLU A 125 -54.48 16.55 -8.70
C GLU A 125 -55.87 16.38 -8.07
N TYR A 126 -55.93 15.82 -6.85
CA TYR A 126 -57.19 15.71 -6.10
C TYR A 126 -57.77 17.09 -5.78
N TYR A 127 -56.96 18.02 -5.29
CA TYR A 127 -57.42 19.36 -4.97
C TYR A 127 -57.81 20.17 -6.21
N ASP A 128 -57.03 20.08 -7.31
CA ASP A 128 -57.35 20.75 -8.57
C ASP A 128 -58.73 20.34 -9.09
N LYS A 129 -59.06 19.03 -9.07
CA LYS A 129 -60.39 18.53 -9.46
C LYS A 129 -61.51 19.03 -8.54
N CYS A 130 -61.27 19.15 -7.23
CA CYS A 130 -62.26 19.70 -6.31
C CYS A 130 -62.52 21.20 -6.55
N PHE A 131 -61.49 21.97 -6.89
CA PHE A 131 -61.63 23.40 -7.24
C PHE A 131 -62.31 23.61 -8.59
N GLU A 132 -62.05 22.75 -9.58
CA GLU A 132 -62.76 22.76 -10.87
C GLU A 132 -64.24 22.40 -10.72
N ALA A 133 -64.58 21.46 -9.82
CA ALA A 133 -65.96 21.03 -9.59
C ALA A 133 -66.83 22.04 -8.79
N ASN A 134 -66.21 22.92 -7.99
CA ASN A 134 -66.89 24.00 -7.26
C ASN A 134 -66.16 25.33 -7.53
N PRO A 135 -66.40 25.96 -8.69
CA PRO A 135 -65.78 27.24 -8.98
C PRO A 135 -66.27 28.27 -7.94
N PRO A 136 -65.37 29.03 -7.30
CA PRO A 136 -65.77 30.04 -6.34
C PRO A 136 -66.64 31.08 -7.06
N SER A 137 -67.87 31.26 -6.60
CA SER A 137 -68.74 32.32 -7.09
C SER A 137 -68.18 33.66 -6.63
N TYR A 138 -67.25 34.24 -7.41
CA TYR A 138 -66.84 35.62 -7.27
C TYR A 138 -68.01 36.51 -7.71
N ARG A 139 -68.96 36.72 -6.81
CA ARG A 139 -70.01 37.72 -6.98
C ARG A 139 -69.45 39.03 -6.42
N ARG A 140 -69.00 39.89 -7.32
CA ARG A 140 -68.77 41.32 -7.08
C ARG A 140 -70.10 42.01 -6.78
#